data_AF-X0W1J1-F1
#
_entry.id   AF-X0W1J1-F1
#
_cell.length_a   1.000
_cell.length_b   1.000
_cell.length_c   1.000
_cell.angle_alpha   90.00
_cell.angle_beta   90.00
_cell.angle_gamma   90.00
#
_symmetry.space_group_name_H-M   'P 1'
#
loop_
_entity.id
_entity.type
_entity.pdbx_description
1 polymer ?
#
loop_
_entity_poly.entity_id
_entity_poly.type
_entity_poly.pdbx_seq_one_letter_code
_entity_poly.pdbx_strand_id
1 'polypeptide(L)'
;LTGGLPFGKDVGTDAMYAIMTTAQRMGKPEYLERARSYLEHLRKNDLNLCGAITDVKGDRSKPPAQQAHPDYYVHVVDRNKDGIVVRGAKIHITGAPVANDILVLPTRQMRENEGDYSVAFAIPANTKGITMVCRPSRGERGPSEFPAALPVRGLVEAMIIFDDVLVPWERVFMCGEWQFSMLLAYTFATYHRFTAVSYKIPIVELLAGCAVAMAEMNGIERVGHIRAKLVDIAAYVETLKALATAAIKSPVMHGDLAVP
;
A
#
# COMPACT_ATOMS: atom_id res chain seq x y z
N LEU A 1 14.75 -6.44 -10.42
CA LEU A 1 14.64 -4.97 -10.34
C LEU A 1 13.53 -4.50 -9.38
N THR A 2 13.17 -5.32 -8.39
CA THR A 2 12.34 -4.90 -7.25
C THR A 2 13.21 -4.84 -6.00
N GLY A 3 13.11 -3.73 -5.27
CA GLY A 3 13.87 -3.41 -4.06
C GLY A 3 13.66 -4.45 -2.97
N GLY A 4 14.53 -4.44 -1.96
CA GLY A 4 14.45 -5.36 -0.82
C GLY A 4 13.11 -5.29 -0.10
N LEU A 5 12.91 -6.19 0.86
CA LEU A 5 11.78 -6.15 1.77
C LEU A 5 11.55 -4.71 2.28
N PRO A 6 10.30 -4.21 2.26
CA PRO A 6 9.08 -4.70 1.58
C PRO A 6 8.76 -3.82 0.34
N PHE A 7 7.59 -4.02 -0.30
CA PHE A 7 6.90 -3.13 -1.26
C PHE A 7 6.94 -3.53 -2.74
N GLY A 8 7.51 -4.68 -3.11
CA GLY A 8 7.21 -5.25 -4.42
C GLY A 8 5.75 -5.74 -4.47
N LYS A 9 5.44 -6.74 -3.65
CA LYS A 9 4.18 -7.49 -3.75
C LYS A 9 3.28 -7.34 -2.53
N ASP A 10 3.80 -6.85 -1.41
CA ASP A 10 3.12 -6.88 -0.11
C ASP A 10 1.86 -6.00 -0.10
N VAL A 11 1.98 -4.73 -0.50
CA VAL A 11 0.85 -3.79 -0.53
C VAL A 11 -0.26 -4.27 -1.45
N GLY A 12 0.10 -4.79 -2.64
CA GLY A 12 -0.85 -5.36 -3.57
C GLY A 12 -1.57 -6.59 -3.00
N THR A 13 -0.84 -7.44 -2.27
CA THR A 13 -1.42 -8.62 -1.62
C THR A 13 -2.38 -8.22 -0.49
N ASP A 14 -1.98 -7.29 0.37
CA ASP A 14 -2.83 -6.73 1.43
C ASP A 14 -4.13 -6.14 0.86
N ALA A 15 -4.02 -5.39 -0.24
CA ALA A 15 -5.15 -4.77 -0.93
C ALA A 15 -6.06 -5.80 -1.62
N MET A 16 -5.50 -6.83 -2.26
CA MET A 16 -6.28 -7.90 -2.89
C MET A 16 -7.10 -8.68 -1.85
N TYR A 17 -6.49 -9.05 -0.72
CA TYR A 17 -7.24 -9.73 0.34
C TYR A 17 -8.30 -8.83 0.97
N ALA A 18 -8.01 -7.54 1.16
CA ALA A 18 -9.03 -6.59 1.63
C ALA A 18 -10.23 -6.49 0.67
N ILE A 19 -9.98 -6.46 -0.64
CA ILE A 19 -11.03 -6.48 -1.67
C ILE A 19 -11.87 -7.75 -1.55
N MET A 20 -11.23 -8.93 -1.51
CA MET A 20 -11.95 -10.20 -1.44
C MET A 20 -12.78 -10.33 -0.15
N THR A 21 -12.20 -9.98 1.01
CA THR A 21 -12.91 -9.97 2.31
C THR A 21 -14.10 -9.02 2.30
N THR A 22 -13.94 -7.82 1.71
CA THR A 22 -15.03 -6.84 1.66
C THR A 22 -16.10 -7.27 0.67
N ALA A 23 -15.73 -7.80 -0.49
CA ALA A 23 -16.67 -8.28 -1.51
C ALA A 23 -17.59 -9.39 -0.97
N GLN A 24 -17.09 -10.30 -0.14
CA GLN A 24 -17.91 -11.30 0.57
C GLN A 24 -19.03 -10.67 1.42
N ARG A 25 -18.82 -9.46 1.95
CA ARG A 25 -19.78 -8.75 2.79
C ARG A 25 -20.72 -7.83 2.03
N MET A 26 -20.37 -7.43 0.80
CA MET A 26 -21.20 -6.55 -0.03
C MET A 26 -22.47 -7.24 -0.55
N GLY A 27 -22.51 -8.57 -0.57
CA GLY A 27 -23.63 -9.32 -1.16
C GLY A 27 -23.68 -9.27 -2.69
N LYS A 28 -22.57 -8.90 -3.33
CA LYS A 28 -22.40 -8.81 -4.79
C LYS A 28 -21.38 -9.85 -5.27
N PRO A 29 -21.83 -11.07 -5.62
CA PRO A 29 -20.93 -12.19 -5.95
C PRO A 29 -19.99 -11.88 -7.13
N GLU A 30 -20.42 -11.03 -8.07
CA GLU A 30 -19.65 -10.64 -9.23
C GLU A 30 -18.32 -9.94 -8.88
N TYR A 31 -18.28 -9.15 -7.79
CA TYR A 31 -17.05 -8.50 -7.35
C TYR A 31 -16.04 -9.50 -6.81
N LEU A 32 -16.51 -10.51 -6.08
CA LEU A 32 -15.65 -11.56 -5.54
C LEU A 32 -15.11 -12.46 -6.67
N GLU A 33 -15.94 -12.78 -7.67
CA GLU A 33 -15.53 -13.55 -8.85
C GLU A 33 -14.46 -12.81 -9.66
N ARG A 34 -14.66 -11.51 -9.91
CA ARG A 34 -13.68 -10.65 -10.60
C ARG A 34 -12.36 -10.56 -9.82
N ALA A 35 -12.43 -10.36 -8.50
CA ALA A 35 -11.25 -10.30 -7.64
C ALA A 35 -10.47 -11.63 -7.66
N ARG A 36 -11.16 -12.77 -7.61
CA ARG A 36 -10.53 -14.10 -7.72
C ARG A 36 -9.91 -14.34 -9.08
N SER A 37 -10.63 -14.02 -10.17
CA SER A 37 -10.10 -14.13 -11.53
C SER A 37 -8.85 -13.27 -11.72
N TYR A 38 -8.86 -12.05 -11.18
CA TYR A 38 -7.72 -11.17 -11.22
C TYR A 38 -6.54 -11.70 -10.39
N LEU A 39 -6.79 -12.22 -9.18
CA LEU A 39 -5.74 -12.85 -8.36
C LEU A 39 -5.07 -14.02 -9.10
N GLU A 40 -5.84 -14.86 -9.80
CA GLU A 40 -5.29 -15.95 -10.62
C GLU A 40 -4.46 -15.42 -11.80
N HIS A 41 -4.89 -14.33 -12.44
CA HIS A 41 -4.08 -13.65 -13.45
C HIS A 41 -2.75 -13.14 -12.88
N LEU A 42 -2.76 -12.53 -11.69
CA LEU A 42 -1.54 -12.06 -11.02
C LEU A 42 -0.59 -13.21 -10.69
N ARG A 43 -1.12 -14.31 -10.13
CA ARG A 43 -0.35 -15.52 -9.79
C ARG A 43 0.29 -16.15 -11.03
N LYS A 44 -0.47 -16.26 -12.12
CA LYS A 44 0.00 -16.87 -13.37
C LYS A 44 1.14 -16.09 -14.03
N ASN A 45 1.14 -14.76 -13.89
CA ASN A 45 2.08 -13.88 -14.60
C ASN A 45 3.14 -13.25 -13.70
N ASP A 46 3.10 -13.55 -12.40
CA ASP A 46 4.00 -13.02 -11.36
C ASP A 46 4.09 -11.47 -11.35
N LEU A 47 2.96 -10.81 -11.56
CA LEU A 47 2.92 -9.35 -11.73
C LEU A 47 3.15 -8.60 -10.41
N ASN A 48 3.90 -7.50 -10.52
CA ASN A 48 4.14 -6.54 -9.45
C ASN A 48 2.98 -5.54 -9.36
N LEU A 49 2.51 -5.24 -8.15
CA LEU A 49 1.33 -4.42 -7.91
C LEU A 49 1.65 -3.26 -6.98
N CYS A 50 1.29 -2.04 -7.36
CA CYS A 50 1.23 -0.94 -6.38
C CYS A 50 -0.21 -0.75 -5.88
N GLY A 51 -0.38 -0.71 -4.56
CA GLY A 51 -1.64 -0.34 -3.93
C GLY A 51 -1.79 1.19 -3.89
N ALA A 52 -2.77 1.71 -4.63
CA ALA A 52 -3.09 3.12 -4.73
C ALA A 52 -4.32 3.48 -3.88
N ILE A 53 -4.10 3.63 -2.57
CA ILE A 53 -5.17 3.88 -1.58
C ILE A 53 -5.35 5.38 -1.35
N THR A 54 -4.28 6.08 -0.97
CA THR A 54 -4.33 7.46 -0.47
C THR A 54 -4.57 8.46 -1.60
N ASP A 55 -5.70 9.15 -1.54
CA ASP A 55 -5.99 10.30 -2.41
C ASP A 55 -5.20 11.56 -2.00
N VAL A 56 -5.17 12.59 -2.87
CA VAL A 56 -4.53 13.89 -2.58
C VAL A 56 -5.24 14.64 -1.43
N LYS A 57 -6.56 14.45 -1.30
CA LYS A 57 -7.44 14.88 -0.20
C LYS A 57 -7.71 16.38 -0.03
N GLY A 58 -7.00 17.28 -0.72
CA GLY A 58 -7.34 18.71 -0.69
C GLY A 58 -7.41 19.33 0.71
N ASP A 59 -8.50 20.01 1.02
CA ASP A 59 -8.77 20.50 2.38
C ASP A 59 -9.15 19.33 3.29
N ARG A 60 -8.29 19.02 4.27
CA ARG A 60 -8.45 17.86 5.17
C ARG A 60 -9.67 17.99 6.08
N SER A 61 -10.18 19.20 6.29
CA SER A 61 -11.39 19.44 7.08
C SER A 61 -12.67 19.09 6.32
N LYS A 62 -12.59 18.93 4.99
CA LYS A 62 -13.74 18.73 4.12
C LYS A 62 -13.85 17.28 3.63
N PRO A 63 -15.08 16.76 3.48
CA PRO A 63 -15.32 15.50 2.80
C PRO A 63 -15.14 15.65 1.27
N PRO A 64 -14.98 14.55 0.51
CA PRO A 64 -14.83 14.56 -0.95
C PRO A 64 -15.84 15.46 -1.68
N ALA A 65 -17.13 15.36 -1.38
CA ALA A 65 -18.18 16.14 -2.04
C ALA A 65 -18.13 17.66 -1.77
N GLN A 66 -17.30 18.12 -0.81
CA GLN A 66 -17.14 19.53 -0.45
C GLN A 66 -15.77 20.08 -0.80
N GLN A 67 -14.93 19.29 -1.49
CA GLN A 67 -13.64 19.79 -1.95
C GLN A 67 -13.82 20.89 -2.99
N ALA A 68 -12.87 21.83 -3.03
CA ALA A 68 -12.84 22.86 -4.06
C ALA A 68 -12.61 22.28 -5.47
N HIS A 69 -12.04 21.07 -5.54
CA HIS A 69 -11.81 20.33 -6.77
C HIS A 69 -12.20 18.85 -6.56
N PRO A 70 -13.06 18.25 -7.40
CA PRO A 70 -13.51 16.86 -7.23
C PRO A 70 -12.35 15.86 -7.36
N ASP A 71 -11.44 16.09 -8.31
CA ASP A 71 -10.28 15.23 -8.62
C ASP A 71 -9.23 15.11 -7.51
N TYR A 72 -9.38 15.81 -6.38
CA TYR A 72 -8.59 15.53 -5.18
C TYR A 72 -8.81 14.13 -4.62
N TYR A 73 -9.89 13.48 -5.06
CA TYR A 73 -10.19 12.07 -4.85
C TYR A 73 -10.47 11.40 -6.20
N VAL A 74 -9.98 10.17 -6.36
CA VAL A 74 -10.34 9.37 -7.55
C VAL A 74 -11.83 9.03 -7.49
N HIS A 75 -12.54 9.29 -8.59
CA HIS A 75 -13.97 9.03 -8.72
C HIS A 75 -14.37 8.64 -10.14
N VAL A 76 -15.57 8.05 -10.25
CA VAL A 76 -16.19 7.71 -11.53
C VAL A 76 -16.79 8.96 -12.16
N VAL A 77 -16.42 9.26 -13.41
CA VAL A 77 -16.96 10.38 -14.20
C VAL A 77 -17.94 9.92 -15.29
N ASP A 78 -17.85 8.65 -15.72
CA ASP A 78 -18.78 8.04 -16.67
C ASP A 78 -18.90 6.53 -16.44
N ARG A 79 -20.04 5.96 -16.87
CA ARG A 79 -20.32 4.51 -16.84
C ARG A 79 -20.95 4.12 -18.17
N ASN A 80 -20.34 3.15 -18.85
CA ASN A 80 -20.82 2.67 -20.13
C ASN A 80 -20.72 1.14 -20.23
N LYS A 81 -21.05 0.59 -21.40
CA LYS A 81 -21.06 -0.86 -21.64
C LYS A 81 -19.66 -1.50 -21.51
N ASP A 82 -18.60 -0.73 -21.76
CA ASP A 82 -17.22 -1.22 -21.79
C ASP A 82 -16.58 -1.15 -20.39
N GLY A 83 -17.06 -0.24 -19.53
CA GLY A 83 -16.52 -0.09 -18.19
C GLY A 83 -16.96 1.19 -17.47
N ILE A 84 -16.10 1.62 -16.55
CA ILE A 84 -16.18 2.94 -15.90
C ILE A 84 -15.04 3.82 -16.39
N VAL A 85 -15.28 5.12 -16.48
CA VAL A 85 -14.22 6.11 -16.68
C VAL A 85 -13.94 6.78 -15.34
N VAL A 86 -12.68 6.85 -14.94
CA VAL A 86 -12.26 7.43 -13.66
C VAL A 86 -11.32 8.62 -13.85
N ARG A 87 -11.43 9.59 -12.95
CA ARG A 87 -10.58 10.77 -12.89
C ARG A 87 -10.16 11.07 -11.46
N GLY A 88 -8.96 11.61 -11.27
CA GLY A 88 -8.46 12.03 -9.96
C GLY A 88 -6.98 11.78 -9.77
N ALA A 89 -6.52 11.81 -8.52
CA ALA A 89 -5.13 11.48 -8.20
C ALA A 89 -4.94 10.73 -6.88
N LYS A 90 -3.97 9.81 -6.88
CA LYS A 90 -3.45 9.11 -5.71
C LYS A 90 -2.04 9.57 -5.42
N ILE A 91 -1.67 9.74 -4.15
CA ILE A 91 -0.39 10.33 -3.74
C ILE A 91 0.37 9.42 -2.77
N HIS A 92 1.71 9.50 -2.81
CA HIS A 92 2.63 8.65 -2.03
C HIS A 92 2.49 7.15 -2.37
N ILE A 93 2.34 6.83 -3.65
CA ILE A 93 2.19 5.44 -4.08
C ILE A 93 3.58 4.83 -4.29
N THR A 94 4.03 4.08 -3.29
CA THR A 94 5.30 3.36 -3.30
C THR A 94 5.33 2.34 -4.44
N GLY A 95 6.42 2.32 -5.19
CA GLY A 95 6.67 1.35 -6.25
C GLY A 95 5.89 1.60 -7.55
N ALA A 96 5.05 2.64 -7.63
CA ALA A 96 4.21 2.88 -8.81
C ALA A 96 4.96 2.89 -10.16
N PRO A 97 6.13 3.55 -10.30
CA PRO A 97 6.85 3.59 -11.58
C PRO A 97 7.47 2.25 -12.02
N VAL A 98 7.47 1.25 -11.12
CA VAL A 98 8.03 -0.09 -11.38
C VAL A 98 6.98 -1.19 -11.18
N ALA A 99 5.70 -0.82 -11.08
CA ALA A 99 4.59 -1.76 -10.99
C ALA A 99 4.12 -2.19 -12.39
N ASN A 100 3.62 -3.42 -12.50
CA ASN A 100 2.92 -3.88 -13.70
C ASN A 100 1.49 -3.36 -13.71
N ASP A 101 0.79 -3.45 -12.57
CA ASP A 101 -0.59 -3.03 -12.39
C ASP A 101 -0.73 -2.06 -11.20
N ILE A 102 -1.71 -1.17 -11.29
CA ILE A 102 -2.16 -0.23 -10.25
C ILE A 102 -3.48 -0.75 -9.68
N LEU A 103 -3.52 -1.00 -8.37
CA LEU A 103 -4.74 -1.44 -7.66
C LEU A 103 -5.29 -0.30 -6.80
N VAL A 104 -6.42 0.27 -7.19
CA VAL A 104 -7.05 1.45 -6.60
C VAL A 104 -8.12 1.05 -5.60
N LEU A 105 -8.10 1.67 -4.42
CA LEU A 105 -9.10 1.51 -3.35
C LEU A 105 -9.58 2.90 -2.87
N PRO A 106 -10.76 3.01 -2.25
CA PRO A 106 -11.15 4.21 -1.52
C PRO A 106 -10.24 4.43 -0.31
N THR A 107 -9.92 5.69 0.02
CA THR A 107 -9.03 6.02 1.15
C THR A 107 -9.72 6.12 2.51
N ARG A 108 -11.05 6.24 2.56
CA ARG A 108 -11.82 6.59 3.75
C ARG A 108 -13.29 6.19 3.61
N GLN A 109 -14.04 6.37 4.70
CA GLN A 109 -15.49 6.35 4.66
C GLN A 109 -16.03 7.43 3.72
N MET A 110 -16.83 6.99 2.76
CA MET A 110 -17.65 7.79 1.86
C MET A 110 -19.10 7.82 2.37
N ARG A 111 -19.81 8.89 2.03
CA ARG A 111 -21.24 9.10 2.33
C ARG A 111 -22.12 8.72 1.15
N GLU A 112 -23.43 8.73 1.37
CA GLU A 112 -24.42 8.42 0.33
C GLU A 112 -24.28 9.30 -0.92
N ASN A 113 -24.04 10.60 -0.74
CA ASN A 113 -23.79 11.54 -1.82
C ASN A 113 -22.36 11.48 -2.40
N GLU A 114 -21.57 10.47 -2.02
CA GLU A 114 -20.18 10.27 -2.42
C GLU A 114 -19.96 8.88 -3.06
N GLY A 115 -21.03 8.28 -3.61
CA GLY A 115 -20.99 6.99 -4.27
C GLY A 115 -19.95 6.90 -5.39
N ASP A 116 -19.76 7.97 -6.17
CA ASP A 116 -18.77 7.98 -7.27
C ASP A 116 -17.31 7.92 -6.78
N TYR A 117 -17.02 8.35 -5.56
CA TYR A 117 -15.71 8.20 -4.91
C TYR A 117 -15.51 6.81 -4.28
N SER A 118 -16.58 6.03 -4.22
CA SER A 118 -16.61 4.68 -3.64
C SER A 118 -16.29 3.65 -4.72
N VAL A 119 -15.04 3.68 -5.19
CA VAL A 119 -14.58 2.86 -6.31
C VAL A 119 -13.33 2.06 -5.98
N ALA A 120 -13.27 0.80 -6.39
CA ALA A 120 -12.09 -0.06 -6.31
C ALA A 120 -11.91 -0.84 -7.61
N PHE A 121 -10.69 -0.84 -8.15
CA PHE A 121 -10.38 -1.46 -9.44
C PHE A 121 -8.89 -1.71 -9.65
N ALA A 122 -8.53 -2.46 -10.69
CA ALA A 122 -7.14 -2.57 -11.14
C ALA A 122 -6.97 -2.23 -12.63
N ILE A 123 -5.81 -1.69 -12.99
CA ILE A 123 -5.44 -1.43 -14.39
C ILE A 123 -3.94 -1.65 -14.61
N PRO A 124 -3.50 -1.98 -15.84
CA PRO A 124 -2.10 -1.89 -16.20
C PRO A 124 -1.52 -0.49 -15.92
N ALA A 125 -0.29 -0.43 -15.43
CA ALA A 125 0.40 0.81 -15.09
C ALA A 125 0.64 1.73 -16.31
N ASN A 126 0.61 1.16 -17.52
CA ASN A 126 0.75 1.87 -18.80
C ASN A 126 -0.59 2.16 -19.49
N THR A 127 -1.73 2.05 -18.78
CA THR A 127 -3.05 2.40 -19.33
C THR A 127 -3.08 3.86 -19.77
N LYS A 128 -3.68 4.13 -20.94
CA LYS A 128 -3.85 5.50 -21.45
C LYS A 128 -4.57 6.38 -20.42
N GLY A 129 -4.09 7.61 -20.23
CA GLY A 129 -4.61 8.55 -19.23
C GLY A 129 -3.88 8.50 -17.88
N ILE A 130 -2.92 7.58 -17.70
CA ILE A 130 -2.07 7.53 -16.51
C ILE A 130 -0.84 8.41 -16.67
N THR A 131 -0.63 9.33 -15.72
CA THR A 131 0.62 10.08 -15.55
C THR A 131 1.17 9.85 -14.16
N MET A 132 2.46 9.52 -14.06
CA MET A 132 3.15 9.34 -12.77
C MET A 132 4.17 10.45 -12.54
N VAL A 133 3.95 11.25 -11.49
CA VAL A 133 4.90 12.28 -11.04
C VAL A 133 5.73 11.70 -9.91
N CYS A 134 6.96 11.27 -10.25
CA CYS A 134 7.88 10.68 -9.29
C CYS A 134 8.51 11.75 -8.41
N ARG A 135 8.74 11.44 -7.13
CA ARG A 135 9.63 12.28 -6.31
C ARG A 135 11.07 12.21 -6.86
N PRO A 136 11.87 13.27 -6.70
CA PRO A 136 13.30 13.20 -6.98
C PRO A 136 13.94 12.07 -6.18
N SER A 137 14.76 11.25 -6.85
CA SER A 137 15.61 10.29 -6.16
C SER A 137 16.76 11.03 -5.45
N ARG A 138 17.54 10.28 -4.67
CA ARG A 138 18.84 10.77 -4.22
C ARG A 138 19.66 11.24 -5.42
N GLY A 139 20.34 12.38 -5.29
CA GLY A 139 21.27 12.90 -6.29
C GLY A 139 22.57 12.08 -6.39
N GLU A 140 23.51 12.57 -7.18
CA GLU A 140 24.83 11.93 -7.34
C GLU A 140 25.57 11.79 -6.00
N ARG A 141 26.37 10.73 -5.88
CA ARG A 141 27.17 10.52 -4.67
C ARG A 141 28.36 11.47 -4.65
N GLY A 142 28.60 12.09 -3.51
CA GLY A 142 29.80 12.90 -3.28
C GLY A 142 31.06 12.06 -3.03
N PRO A 143 32.26 12.65 -3.13
CA PRO A 143 33.53 11.95 -2.90
C PRO A 143 33.74 11.50 -1.45
N SER A 144 32.99 12.05 -0.49
CA SER A 144 33.04 11.70 0.93
C SER A 144 32.03 10.61 1.32
N GLU A 145 31.41 9.97 0.35
CA GLU A 145 30.40 8.95 0.60
C GLU A 145 30.99 7.55 0.40
N PHE A 146 30.82 6.70 1.42
CA PHE A 146 31.33 5.32 1.44
C PHE A 146 30.15 4.34 1.42
N PRO A 147 29.47 4.19 0.28
CA PRO A 147 28.31 3.32 0.19
C PRO A 147 28.70 1.87 0.44
N ALA A 148 27.79 1.10 1.03
CA ALA A 148 27.93 -0.35 1.07
C ALA A 148 28.12 -0.90 -0.37
N ALA A 149 28.91 -1.96 -0.51
CA ALA A 149 29.17 -2.62 -1.79
C ALA A 149 27.89 -3.19 -2.45
N LEU A 150 26.84 -3.41 -1.66
CA LEU A 150 25.52 -3.79 -2.17
C LEU A 150 24.81 -2.56 -2.73
N PRO A 151 24.22 -2.63 -3.95
CA PRO A 151 23.47 -1.52 -4.51
C PRO A 151 22.32 -1.15 -3.57
N VAL A 152 22.29 0.11 -3.15
CA VAL A 152 21.18 0.68 -2.39
C VAL A 152 19.96 0.69 -3.32
N ARG A 153 19.10 -0.31 -3.21
CA ARG A 153 17.80 -0.32 -3.87
C ARG A 153 16.89 0.64 -3.10
N GLY A 154 16.74 1.85 -3.62
CA GLY A 154 15.88 2.86 -3.03
C GLY A 154 14.41 2.61 -3.35
N LEU A 155 13.54 3.01 -2.43
CA LEU A 155 12.11 3.10 -2.70
C LEU A 155 11.82 4.36 -3.50
N VAL A 156 11.09 4.17 -4.59
CA VAL A 156 10.48 5.22 -5.39
C VAL A 156 9.01 5.33 -5.03
N GLU A 157 8.51 6.56 -4.95
CA GLU A 157 7.09 6.85 -4.83
C GLU A 157 6.68 7.82 -5.93
N ALA A 158 5.43 7.74 -6.35
CA ALA A 158 4.85 8.68 -7.29
C ALA A 158 3.45 9.12 -6.85
N MET A 159 3.08 10.32 -7.28
CA MET A 159 1.68 10.67 -7.45
C MET A 159 1.21 10.10 -8.78
N ILE A 160 0.07 9.41 -8.77
CA ILE A 160 -0.57 8.86 -9.97
C ILE A 160 -1.77 9.75 -10.30
N ILE A 161 -1.77 10.34 -11.49
CA ILE A 161 -2.88 11.11 -12.03
C ILE A 161 -3.64 10.21 -13.00
N PHE A 162 -4.96 10.18 -12.84
CA PHE A 162 -5.92 9.51 -13.71
C PHE A 162 -6.65 10.58 -14.51
N ASP A 163 -6.36 10.66 -15.80
CA ASP A 163 -7.00 11.55 -16.77
C ASP A 163 -7.91 10.73 -17.69
N ASP A 164 -9.20 10.67 -17.34
CA ASP A 164 -10.26 9.91 -18.03
C ASP A 164 -9.85 8.50 -18.43
N VAL A 165 -9.51 7.71 -17.41
CA VAL A 165 -9.01 6.35 -17.57
C VAL A 165 -10.18 5.37 -17.65
N LEU A 166 -10.29 4.65 -18.76
CA LEU A 166 -11.24 3.55 -18.90
C LEU A 166 -10.77 2.33 -18.10
N VAL A 167 -11.65 1.83 -17.24
CA VAL A 167 -11.45 0.62 -16.45
C VAL A 167 -12.52 -0.40 -16.86
N PRO A 168 -12.14 -1.56 -17.40
CA PRO A 168 -13.10 -2.53 -17.88
C PRO A 168 -13.81 -3.24 -16.71
N TRP A 169 -15.08 -3.62 -16.91
CA TRP A 169 -15.93 -4.13 -15.83
C TRP A 169 -15.35 -5.34 -15.09
N GLU A 170 -14.60 -6.23 -15.77
CA GLU A 170 -13.94 -7.39 -15.16
C GLU A 170 -12.81 -7.01 -14.17
N ARG A 171 -12.34 -5.76 -14.20
CA ARG A 171 -11.35 -5.22 -13.26
C ARG A 171 -11.96 -4.26 -12.22
N VAL A 172 -13.29 -4.15 -12.14
CA VAL A 172 -14.01 -3.34 -11.14
C VAL A 172 -14.50 -4.23 -9.99
N PHE A 173 -14.06 -3.90 -8.77
CA PHE A 173 -14.34 -4.66 -7.54
C PHE A 173 -15.23 -3.92 -6.54
N MET A 174 -15.49 -2.63 -6.75
CA MET A 174 -16.46 -1.81 -6.01
C MET A 174 -16.80 -0.59 -6.87
N CYS A 175 -18.07 -0.20 -6.98
CA CYS A 175 -18.49 0.98 -7.76
C CYS A 175 -19.84 1.52 -7.26
N GLY A 176 -19.80 2.38 -6.24
CA GLY A 176 -20.99 3.05 -5.69
C GLY A 176 -21.41 2.57 -4.30
N GLU A 177 -20.89 1.44 -3.82
CA GLU A 177 -21.21 0.85 -2.51
C GLU A 177 -20.54 1.60 -1.35
N TRP A 178 -20.93 2.87 -1.16
CA TRP A 178 -20.33 3.80 -0.19
C TRP A 178 -20.34 3.25 1.24
N GLN A 179 -21.34 2.45 1.62
CA GLN A 179 -21.45 1.82 2.95
C GLN A 179 -20.23 0.92 3.27
N PHE A 180 -19.55 0.40 2.24
CA PHE A 180 -18.44 -0.54 2.36
C PHE A 180 -17.07 0.11 2.17
N SER A 181 -17.02 1.39 1.78
CA SER A 181 -15.77 2.14 1.55
C SER A 181 -14.83 2.12 2.76
N MET A 182 -15.36 2.36 3.96
CA MET A 182 -14.58 2.32 5.20
C MET A 182 -14.14 0.90 5.55
N LEU A 183 -15.03 -0.09 5.34
CA LEU A 183 -14.68 -1.48 5.59
C LEU A 183 -13.50 -1.89 4.71
N LEU A 184 -13.54 -1.59 3.41
CA LEU A 184 -12.44 -1.89 2.49
C LEU A 184 -11.14 -1.20 2.89
N ALA A 185 -11.19 0.13 3.11
CA ALA A 185 -10.02 0.91 3.50
C ALA A 185 -9.40 0.42 4.83
N TYR A 186 -10.25 0.09 5.81
CA TYR A 186 -9.80 -0.36 7.12
C TYR A 186 -9.29 -1.80 7.11
N THR A 187 -9.93 -2.70 6.37
CA THR A 187 -9.43 -4.08 6.19
C THR A 187 -8.06 -4.07 5.51
N PHE A 188 -7.86 -3.25 4.48
CA PHE A 188 -6.52 -3.03 3.91
C PHE A 188 -5.54 -2.52 4.97
N ALA A 189 -5.93 -1.50 5.75
CA ALA A 189 -5.06 -0.95 6.78
C ALA A 189 -4.70 -1.99 7.85
N THR A 190 -5.60 -2.91 8.21
CA THR A 190 -5.32 -4.01 9.14
C THR A 190 -4.26 -4.96 8.58
N TYR A 191 -4.45 -5.47 7.36
CA TYR A 191 -3.42 -6.28 6.68
C TYR A 191 -2.09 -5.54 6.59
N HIS A 192 -2.12 -4.29 6.14
CA HIS A 192 -0.91 -3.52 5.91
C HIS A 192 -0.19 -3.15 7.21
N ARG A 193 -0.90 -2.96 8.34
CA ARG A 193 -0.28 -2.77 9.66
C ARG A 193 0.43 -4.04 10.13
N PHE A 194 -0.14 -5.21 9.88
CA PHE A 194 0.52 -6.50 10.17
C PHE A 194 1.77 -6.70 9.30
N THR A 195 1.65 -6.47 7.98
CA THR A 195 2.78 -6.47 7.05
C THR A 195 3.85 -5.48 7.52
N ALA A 196 3.43 -4.29 7.98
CA ALA A 196 4.30 -3.22 8.45
C ALA A 196 5.07 -3.48 9.74
N VAL A 197 4.51 -4.22 10.69
CA VAL A 197 5.27 -4.67 11.86
C VAL A 197 6.25 -5.78 11.45
N SER A 198 5.84 -6.67 10.55
CA SER A 198 6.61 -7.84 10.13
C SER A 198 7.90 -7.48 9.39
N TYR A 199 7.83 -6.64 8.35
CA TYR A 199 9.04 -6.27 7.59
C TYR A 199 9.98 -5.33 8.36
N LYS A 200 9.50 -4.65 9.42
CA LYS A 200 10.34 -3.76 10.22
C LYS A 200 11.32 -4.54 11.10
N ILE A 201 10.97 -5.75 11.52
CA ILE A 201 11.82 -6.60 12.37
C ILE A 201 13.24 -6.73 11.78
N PRO A 202 13.46 -7.23 10.55
CA PRO A 202 14.81 -7.39 10.00
C PRO A 202 15.54 -6.04 9.82
N ILE A 203 14.80 -4.95 9.58
CA ILE A 203 15.40 -3.60 9.47
C ILE A 203 15.94 -3.15 10.83
N VAL A 204 15.16 -3.31 11.89
CA VAL A 204 15.57 -2.93 13.25
C VAL A 204 16.67 -3.86 13.76
N GLU A 205 16.62 -5.15 13.46
CA GLU A 205 17.70 -6.10 13.79
C GLU A 205 19.02 -5.73 13.10
N LEU A 206 18.97 -5.32 11.82
CA LEU A 206 20.13 -4.80 11.11
C LEU A 206 20.69 -3.55 11.81
N LEU A 207 19.84 -2.60 12.18
CA LEU A 207 20.26 -1.40 12.91
C LEU A 207 20.85 -1.72 14.28
N ALA A 208 20.31 -2.72 14.99
CA ALA A 208 20.85 -3.22 16.24
C ALA A 208 22.26 -3.79 16.05
N GLY A 209 22.46 -4.62 15.02
CA GLY A 209 23.78 -5.16 14.67
C GLY A 209 24.79 -4.06 14.33
N CYS A 210 24.38 -3.05 13.56
CA CYS A 210 25.23 -1.89 13.28
C CYS A 210 25.60 -1.13 14.56
N ALA A 211 24.66 -0.93 15.49
CA ALA A 211 24.91 -0.24 16.75
C ALA A 211 25.93 -0.99 17.62
N VAL A 212 25.82 -2.32 17.69
CA VAL A 212 26.78 -3.18 18.41
C VAL A 212 28.17 -3.08 17.76
N ALA A 213 28.27 -3.26 16.44
CA ALA A 213 29.54 -3.16 15.72
C ALA A 213 30.22 -1.80 15.91
N MET A 214 29.45 -0.70 15.87
CA MET A 214 30.00 0.64 16.14
C MET A 214 30.50 0.79 17.58
N ALA A 215 29.82 0.21 18.56
CA ALA A 215 30.27 0.26 19.95
C ALA A 215 31.60 -0.51 20.15
N GLU A 216 31.71 -1.69 19.54
CA GLU A 216 32.91 -2.54 19.59
C GLU A 216 34.10 -1.90 18.87
N MET A 217 33.89 -1.38 17.65
CA MET A 217 34.95 -0.73 16.87
C MET A 217 35.54 0.51 17.55
N ASN A 218 34.74 1.19 18.38
CA ASN A 218 35.17 2.35 19.14
C ASN A 218 35.66 1.99 20.57
N GLY A 219 35.58 0.71 20.99
CA GLY A 219 35.99 0.26 22.32
C GLY A 219 35.15 0.83 23.48
N ILE A 220 33.87 1.13 23.24
CA ILE A 220 32.95 1.78 24.20
C ILE A 220 31.76 0.90 24.57
N GLU A 221 31.77 -0.38 24.23
CA GLU A 221 30.69 -1.34 24.48
C GLU A 221 30.40 -1.54 25.98
N ARG A 222 31.36 -1.20 26.85
CA ARG A 222 31.23 -1.30 28.31
C ARG A 222 30.67 -0.03 28.96
N VAL A 223 30.58 1.08 28.24
CA VAL A 223 30.09 2.37 28.78
C VAL A 223 28.60 2.25 29.11
N GLY A 224 28.22 2.61 30.34
CA GLY A 224 26.87 2.37 30.87
C GLY A 224 25.75 2.92 29.99
N HIS A 225 25.86 4.17 29.52
CA HIS A 225 24.83 4.76 28.66
C HIS A 225 24.79 4.17 27.25
N ILE A 226 25.88 3.56 26.76
CA ILE A 226 25.88 2.85 25.47
C ILE A 226 25.13 1.54 25.63
N ARG A 227 25.44 0.77 26.69
CA ARG A 227 24.73 -0.47 27.04
C ARG A 227 23.23 -0.25 27.20
N ALA A 228 22.82 0.81 27.90
CA ALA A 228 21.41 1.15 28.07
C ALA A 228 20.69 1.34 26.70
N LYS A 229 21.29 2.10 25.78
CA LYS A 229 20.73 2.31 24.43
C LYS A 229 20.67 1.03 23.61
N LEU A 230 21.66 0.14 23.74
CA LEU A 230 21.63 -1.18 23.07
C LEU A 230 20.50 -2.06 23.63
N VAL A 231 20.25 -2.01 24.95
CA VAL A 231 19.10 -2.69 25.58
C VAL A 231 17.78 -2.14 25.06
N ASP A 232 17.65 -0.82 24.91
CA ASP A 232 16.43 -0.21 24.36
C ASP A 232 16.14 -0.69 22.93
N ILE A 233 17.18 -0.78 22.08
CA ILE A 233 17.03 -1.31 20.72
C ILE A 233 16.60 -2.78 20.75
N ALA A 234 17.24 -3.59 21.61
CA ALA A 234 16.86 -5.00 21.76
C ALA A 234 15.40 -5.16 22.23
N ALA A 235 14.97 -4.37 23.22
CA ALA A 235 13.59 -4.35 23.69
C ALA A 235 12.61 -3.97 22.57
N TYR A 236 13.00 -3.02 21.70
CA TYR A 236 12.19 -2.62 20.56
C TYR A 236 12.05 -3.74 19.52
N VAL A 237 13.14 -4.46 19.20
CA VAL A 237 13.11 -5.65 18.31
C VAL A 237 12.13 -6.70 18.86
N GLU A 238 12.26 -7.06 20.14
CA GLU A 238 11.42 -8.08 20.76
C GLU A 238 9.95 -7.64 20.85
N THR A 239 9.69 -6.34 21.05
CA THR A 239 8.33 -5.79 21.00
C THR A 239 7.70 -5.98 19.61
N LEU A 240 8.44 -5.69 18.53
CA LEU A 240 7.93 -5.89 17.17
C LEU A 240 7.64 -7.36 16.89
N LYS A 241 8.53 -8.27 17.29
CA LYS A 241 8.32 -9.73 17.17
C LYS A 241 7.10 -10.20 17.94
N ALA A 242 6.92 -9.72 19.17
CA ALA A 242 5.78 -10.07 20.01
C ALA A 242 4.46 -9.62 19.38
N LEU A 243 4.40 -8.37 18.88
CA LEU A 243 3.22 -7.82 18.22
C LEU A 243 2.88 -8.57 16.92
N ALA A 244 3.88 -8.85 16.06
CA ALA A 244 3.68 -9.63 14.84
C ALA A 244 3.18 -11.05 15.15
N THR A 245 3.77 -11.70 16.16
CA THR A 245 3.36 -13.05 16.60
C THR A 245 1.95 -13.06 17.19
N ALA A 246 1.58 -12.02 17.94
CA ALA A 246 0.24 -11.92 18.51
C ALA A 246 -0.83 -11.78 17.42
N ALA A 247 -0.60 -10.94 16.40
CA ALA A 247 -1.52 -10.73 15.28
C ALA A 247 -1.82 -12.05 14.54
N ILE A 248 -0.81 -12.86 14.21
CA ILE A 248 -1.02 -14.13 13.49
C ILE A 248 -1.68 -15.23 14.35
N LYS A 249 -1.58 -15.15 15.68
CA LYS A 249 -2.13 -16.17 16.60
C LYS A 249 -3.60 -15.97 16.91
N SER A 250 -4.16 -14.81 16.61
CA SER A 250 -5.57 -14.50 16.88
C SER A 250 -6.25 -13.78 15.71
N PRO A 251 -6.21 -14.37 14.49
CA PRO A 251 -6.84 -13.75 13.34
C PRO A 251 -8.36 -13.80 13.45
N VAL A 252 -9.02 -12.85 12.80
CA VAL A 252 -10.47 -12.89 12.55
C VAL A 252 -10.70 -13.52 11.18
N MET A 253 -11.43 -14.63 11.15
CA MET A 253 -11.73 -15.35 9.91
C MET A 253 -12.92 -14.71 9.17
N HIS A 254 -12.72 -14.44 7.89
CA HIS A 254 -13.75 -14.02 6.94
C HIS A 254 -13.82 -15.05 5.80
N GLY A 255 -14.67 -16.06 5.99
CA GLY A 255 -14.67 -17.24 5.13
C GLY A 255 -13.33 -17.99 5.24
N ASP A 256 -12.64 -18.14 4.12
CA ASP A 256 -11.31 -18.75 4.00
C ASP A 256 -10.14 -17.75 4.20
N LEU A 257 -10.44 -16.46 4.37
CA LEU A 257 -9.44 -15.41 4.53
C LEU A 257 -9.23 -15.06 6.00
N ALA A 258 -7.99 -15.13 6.47
CA ALA A 258 -7.60 -14.69 7.80
C ALA A 258 -7.22 -13.20 7.76
N VAL A 259 -7.90 -12.36 8.54
CA VAL A 259 -7.50 -10.98 8.78
C VAL A 259 -6.71 -10.95 10.10
N PRO A 260 -5.43 -10.52 10.11
CA PRO A 260 -4.56 -10.53 11.29
C PRO A 260 -4.96 -9.51 12.36
#